data_AF-A0A428XQN6-F1
#
_entry.id   AF-A0A428XQN6-F1
#
_cell.length_a   1.000
_cell.length_b   1.000
_cell.length_c   1.000
_cell.angle_alpha   90.00
_cell.angle_beta   90.00
_cell.angle_gamma   90.00
#
_symmetry.space_group_name_H-M   'P 1'
#
loop_
_entity.id
_entity.type
_entity.pdbx_description
1 polymer ?
#
loop_
_entity_poly.entity_id
_entity_poly.type
_entity_poly.pdbx_seq_one_letter_code
_entity_poly.pdbx_strand_id
1 'polypeptide(L)'
;MAEAPPPRGDGVYGPKFPGKPLSMVILGDSSAAGYGVHRPRETPGALLATGVSRRLRRPVRLHRLAVVGSMSSGLPYQVDAALEYEPEVAVILVGGNDVTHVSGRATAVRHLADSVRRLRSIGCKVVVGTCPDIGAIQPIKPPLRWLARRWSRQLAAAQTVAVVEAGGRSVSIGDLLGPAFEADPVRMFSSDRFHPSVEGYARAAAVMMPTLMAMLGEDDRAPATGADGVRSLPEAAHEAARAAGTEVSAVKVDGRERGPAGRWAQLRRHPWFGEPRLWFGHRAASFGGSPVPSVSGRSAAGAVGWTPADHQAAAD
;
A
#
# COMPACT_ATOMS: atom_id res chain seq x y z
N MET A 1 13.06 -24.95 6.93
CA MET A 1 11.93 -25.65 6.29
C MET A 1 11.59 -24.90 5.01
N ALA A 2 11.44 -25.59 3.89
CA ALA A 2 10.92 -24.95 2.68
C ALA A 2 9.45 -24.60 2.92
N GLU A 3 9.08 -23.35 2.69
CA GLU A 3 7.71 -22.88 2.86
C GLU A 3 6.83 -23.49 1.76
N ALA A 4 5.63 -23.93 2.13
CA ALA A 4 4.69 -24.52 1.19
C ALA A 4 4.31 -23.52 0.08
N PRO A 5 3.99 -23.97 -1.15
CA PRO A 5 3.54 -23.07 -2.19
C PRO A 5 2.31 -22.29 -1.71
N PRO A 6 2.15 -21.02 -2.13
CA PRO A 6 1.04 -20.19 -1.67
C PRO A 6 -0.30 -20.85 -2.01
N PRO A 7 -1.29 -20.78 -1.10
CA PRO A 7 -2.59 -21.38 -1.33
C PRO A 7 -3.29 -20.70 -2.51
N ARG A 8 -4.03 -21.48 -3.32
CA ARG A 8 -4.82 -20.94 -4.43
C ARG A 8 -5.98 -20.11 -3.89
N GLY A 9 -5.97 -18.81 -4.17
CA GLY A 9 -7.01 -17.85 -3.77
C GLY A 9 -8.17 -17.74 -4.76
N ASP A 10 -8.14 -18.46 -5.89
CA ASP A 10 -9.16 -18.43 -6.93
C ASP A 10 -10.55 -18.80 -6.39
N GLY A 11 -11.60 -18.13 -6.88
CA GLY A 11 -12.97 -18.44 -6.49
C GLY A 11 -13.92 -17.25 -6.49
N VAL A 12 -15.14 -17.48 -5.99
CA VAL A 12 -16.18 -16.45 -5.88
C VAL A 12 -16.26 -15.93 -4.45
N TYR A 13 -16.09 -14.62 -4.30
CA TYR A 13 -16.15 -13.89 -3.05
C TYR A 13 -17.47 -13.14 -2.93
N GLY A 14 -18.06 -13.17 -1.73
CA GLY A 14 -19.40 -12.64 -1.46
C GLY A 14 -20.53 -13.26 -2.31
N PRO A 15 -20.61 -14.60 -2.43
CA PRO A 15 -21.63 -15.27 -3.25
C PRO A 15 -23.08 -15.02 -2.78
N LYS A 16 -23.25 -14.53 -1.54
CA LYS A 16 -24.55 -14.12 -0.98
C LYS A 16 -25.12 -12.84 -1.58
N PHE A 17 -24.31 -12.06 -2.29
CA PHE A 17 -24.75 -10.84 -2.93
C PHE A 17 -25.35 -11.14 -4.31
N PRO A 18 -26.35 -10.37 -4.77
CA PRO A 18 -26.97 -10.60 -6.07
C PRO A 18 -26.10 -10.12 -7.24
N GLY A 19 -26.46 -10.55 -8.46
CA GLY A 19 -25.88 -10.03 -9.71
C GLY A 19 -24.73 -10.85 -10.29
N LYS A 20 -24.35 -10.54 -11.53
CA LYS A 20 -23.21 -11.18 -12.23
C LYS A 20 -21.93 -10.86 -11.46
N PRO A 21 -21.10 -11.86 -11.08
CA PRO A 21 -19.85 -11.60 -10.39
C PRO A 21 -18.95 -10.67 -11.20
N LEU A 22 -18.31 -9.71 -10.52
CA LEU A 22 -17.27 -8.88 -11.11
C LEU A 22 -16.03 -9.75 -11.37
N SER A 23 -15.53 -9.77 -12.61
CA SER A 23 -14.32 -10.51 -12.95
C SER A 23 -13.08 -9.72 -12.52
N MET A 24 -12.28 -10.27 -11.60
CA MET A 24 -11.06 -9.64 -11.10
C MET A 24 -9.87 -10.58 -11.25
N VAL A 25 -8.77 -10.06 -11.78
CA VAL A 25 -7.48 -10.79 -11.88
C VAL A 25 -6.44 -10.17 -10.95
N ILE A 26 -5.58 -11.02 -10.38
CA ILE A 26 -4.34 -10.59 -9.70
C ILE A 26 -3.12 -11.20 -10.37
N LEU A 27 -2.20 -10.34 -10.80
CA LEU A 27 -0.98 -10.65 -11.54
C LEU A 27 0.25 -10.21 -10.74
N GLY A 28 1.39 -10.80 -11.03
CA GLY A 28 2.69 -10.36 -10.54
C GLY A 28 3.54 -11.48 -9.96
N ASP A 29 4.28 -11.16 -8.91
CA ASP A 29 5.30 -12.02 -8.31
C ASP A 29 4.77 -12.85 -7.11
N SER A 30 5.66 -13.25 -6.21
CA SER A 30 5.34 -13.98 -4.98
C SER A 30 4.43 -13.20 -4.05
N SER A 31 4.55 -11.87 -4.02
CA SER A 31 3.68 -11.00 -3.22
C SER A 31 2.26 -11.06 -3.75
N ALA A 32 2.06 -10.95 -5.06
CA ALA A 32 0.74 -11.11 -5.69
C ALA A 32 0.15 -12.52 -5.49
N ALA A 33 1.01 -13.54 -5.46
CA ALA A 33 0.59 -14.92 -5.21
C ALA A 33 0.15 -15.17 -3.76
N GLY A 34 0.56 -14.33 -2.81
CA GLY A 34 0.29 -14.51 -1.38
C GLY A 34 1.29 -15.43 -0.69
N TYR A 35 2.55 -15.46 -1.13
CA TYR A 35 3.61 -16.20 -0.43
C TYR A 35 3.75 -15.68 1.01
N GLY A 36 3.89 -16.56 2.01
CA GLY A 36 3.88 -16.16 3.43
C GLY A 36 2.55 -16.40 4.17
N VAL A 37 1.49 -16.82 3.46
CA VAL A 37 0.17 -17.13 4.07
C VAL A 37 -0.17 -18.62 3.97
N HIS A 38 -1.05 -19.09 4.84
CA HIS A 38 -1.38 -20.51 4.94
C HIS A 38 -2.80 -20.84 4.49
N ARG A 39 -3.68 -19.85 4.33
CA ARG A 39 -5.06 -20.06 3.86
C ARG A 39 -5.39 -19.23 2.61
N PRO A 40 -6.19 -19.76 1.67
CA PRO A 40 -6.64 -19.01 0.47
C PRO A 40 -7.18 -17.61 0.76
N ARG A 41 -8.00 -17.49 1.81
CA ARG A 41 -8.65 -16.24 2.26
C ARG A 41 -7.68 -15.18 2.80
N GLU A 42 -6.45 -15.55 3.08
CA GLU A 42 -5.39 -14.66 3.59
C GLU A 42 -4.56 -14.07 2.44
N THR A 43 -4.70 -14.59 1.21
CA THR A 43 -4.01 -14.06 0.03
C THR A 43 -4.46 -12.63 -0.29
N PRO A 44 -3.58 -11.77 -0.85
CA PRO A 44 -3.94 -10.39 -1.16
C PRO A 44 -5.10 -10.31 -2.14
N GLY A 45 -5.14 -11.18 -3.15
CA GLY A 45 -6.27 -11.26 -4.08
C GLY A 45 -7.59 -11.53 -3.35
N ALA A 46 -7.62 -12.49 -2.42
CA ALA A 46 -8.81 -12.83 -1.65
C ALA A 46 -9.28 -11.69 -0.73
N LEU A 47 -8.33 -11.01 -0.09
CA LEU A 47 -8.59 -9.85 0.78
C LEU A 47 -9.21 -8.70 -0.03
N LEU A 48 -8.64 -8.40 -1.20
CA LEU A 48 -9.17 -7.41 -2.13
C LEU A 48 -10.56 -7.80 -2.66
N ALA A 49 -10.74 -9.04 -3.11
CA ALA A 49 -12.00 -9.52 -3.66
C ALA A 49 -13.12 -9.48 -2.62
N THR A 50 -12.81 -9.87 -1.38
CA THR A 50 -13.73 -9.77 -0.24
C THR A 50 -14.09 -8.32 0.05
N GLY A 51 -13.10 -7.42 0.07
CA GLY A 51 -13.30 -6.00 0.36
C GLY A 51 -14.13 -5.29 -0.70
N VAL A 52 -13.86 -5.55 -1.98
CA VAL A 52 -14.63 -5.05 -3.12
C VAL A 52 -16.05 -5.59 -3.08
N SER A 53 -16.21 -6.91 -2.90
CA SER A 53 -17.51 -7.55 -2.91
C SER A 53 -18.45 -7.00 -1.83
N ARG A 54 -17.92 -6.78 -0.61
CA ARG A 54 -18.69 -6.21 0.51
C ARG A 54 -19.13 -4.77 0.25
N ARG A 55 -18.26 -3.94 -0.34
CA ARG A 55 -18.54 -2.52 -0.60
C ARG A 55 -19.51 -2.34 -1.76
N LEU A 56 -19.29 -3.06 -2.86
CA LEU A 56 -20.19 -3.03 -4.02
C LEU A 56 -21.50 -3.81 -3.81
N ARG A 57 -21.60 -4.62 -2.75
CA ARG A 57 -22.71 -5.56 -2.55
C ARG A 57 -22.94 -6.42 -3.81
N ARG A 58 -21.84 -6.82 -4.47
CA ARG A 58 -21.78 -7.61 -5.72
C ARG A 58 -20.76 -8.74 -5.55
N PRO A 59 -21.01 -9.98 -6.01
CA PRO A 59 -20.00 -11.03 -5.98
C PRO A 59 -18.77 -10.64 -6.79
N VAL A 60 -17.60 -11.16 -6.42
CA VAL A 60 -16.35 -10.99 -7.19
C VAL A 60 -15.80 -12.37 -7.52
N ARG A 61 -15.57 -12.67 -8.80
CA ARG A 61 -14.84 -13.86 -9.22
C ARG A 61 -13.37 -13.49 -9.38
N LEU A 62 -12.51 -14.07 -8.54
CA LEU A 62 -11.08 -13.83 -8.53
C LEU A 62 -10.35 -14.92 -9.31
N HIS A 63 -9.43 -14.49 -10.17
CA HIS A 63 -8.48 -15.32 -10.89
C HIS A 63 -7.05 -14.91 -10.51
N ARG A 64 -6.25 -15.84 -9.98
CA ARG A 64 -4.88 -15.61 -9.51
C ARG A 64 -3.88 -16.18 -10.51
N LEU A 65 -3.27 -15.30 -11.28
CA LEU A 65 -2.31 -15.64 -12.34
C LEU A 65 -0.86 -15.26 -11.98
N ALA A 66 -0.67 -14.69 -10.79
CA ALA A 66 0.65 -14.41 -10.23
C ALA A 66 1.56 -15.65 -10.19
N VAL A 67 2.85 -15.44 -10.42
CA VAL A 67 3.86 -16.51 -10.43
C VAL A 67 4.96 -16.16 -9.44
N VAL A 68 5.21 -17.05 -8.48
CA VAL A 68 6.29 -16.89 -7.49
C VAL A 68 7.62 -16.76 -8.23
N GLY A 69 8.42 -15.76 -7.85
CA GLY A 69 9.71 -15.48 -8.50
C GLY A 69 9.60 -14.76 -9.85
N SER A 70 8.39 -14.41 -10.32
CA SER A 70 8.25 -13.66 -11.58
C SER A 70 8.90 -12.28 -11.47
N MET A 71 9.58 -11.90 -12.53
CA MET A 71 9.95 -10.51 -12.82
C MET A 71 8.88 -9.87 -13.71
N SER A 72 8.99 -8.57 -13.99
CA SER A 72 8.10 -7.87 -14.92
C SER A 72 8.11 -8.48 -16.33
N SER A 73 9.22 -9.10 -16.75
CA SER A 73 9.33 -9.84 -18.02
C SER A 73 8.43 -11.08 -18.12
N GLY A 74 7.91 -11.58 -16.99
CA GLY A 74 6.93 -12.67 -16.94
C GLY A 74 5.47 -12.20 -17.07
N LEU A 75 5.20 -10.90 -16.91
CA LEU A 75 3.84 -10.35 -17.01
C LEU A 75 3.14 -10.60 -18.34
N PRO A 76 3.81 -10.56 -19.52
CA PRO A 76 3.14 -10.81 -20.80
C PRO A 76 2.36 -12.12 -20.81
N TYR A 77 2.94 -13.21 -20.30
CA TYR A 77 2.28 -14.52 -20.22
C TYR A 77 1.11 -14.55 -19.22
N GLN A 78 1.26 -13.84 -18.10
CA GLN A 78 0.16 -13.71 -17.12
C GLN A 78 -1.00 -12.89 -17.70
N VAL A 79 -0.70 -11.85 -18.50
CA VAL A 79 -1.69 -11.04 -19.20
C VAL A 79 -2.38 -11.87 -20.28
N ASP A 80 -1.66 -12.68 -21.05
CA ASP A 80 -2.27 -13.58 -22.05
C ASP A 80 -3.36 -14.44 -21.41
N ALA A 81 -3.03 -15.12 -20.31
CA ALA A 81 -3.99 -15.91 -19.56
C ALA A 81 -5.10 -15.06 -18.92
N ALA A 82 -4.81 -13.83 -18.50
CA ALA A 82 -5.81 -12.94 -17.90
C ALA A 82 -6.89 -12.53 -18.88
N LEU A 83 -6.53 -12.31 -20.14
CA LEU A 83 -7.46 -11.84 -21.17
C LEU A 83 -8.57 -12.87 -21.46
N GLU A 84 -8.32 -14.17 -21.25
CA GLU A 84 -9.32 -15.23 -21.39
C GLU A 84 -10.50 -15.09 -20.39
N TYR A 85 -10.29 -14.39 -19.28
CA TYR A 85 -11.31 -14.18 -18.23
C TYR A 85 -12.07 -12.87 -18.36
N GLU A 86 -11.81 -12.08 -19.42
CA GLU A 86 -12.41 -10.77 -19.67
C GLU A 86 -12.49 -9.89 -18.40
N PRO A 87 -11.35 -9.62 -17.74
CA PRO A 87 -11.36 -9.00 -16.42
C PRO A 87 -11.89 -7.57 -16.47
N GLU A 88 -12.81 -7.24 -15.56
CA GLU A 88 -13.26 -5.86 -15.33
C GLU A 88 -12.19 -5.08 -14.54
N VAL A 89 -11.45 -5.76 -13.67
CA VAL A 89 -10.39 -5.19 -12.83
C VAL A 89 -9.15 -6.08 -12.81
N ALA A 90 -7.98 -5.47 -12.92
CA ALA A 90 -6.69 -6.13 -12.74
C ALA A 90 -5.88 -5.44 -11.66
N VAL A 91 -5.32 -6.24 -10.76
CA VAL A 91 -4.35 -5.80 -9.75
C VAL A 91 -2.99 -6.40 -10.08
N ILE A 92 -1.95 -5.58 -10.15
CA ILE A 92 -0.58 -6.03 -10.43
C ILE A 92 0.31 -5.68 -9.24
N LEU A 93 0.97 -6.68 -8.64
CA LEU A 93 2.03 -6.47 -7.63
C LEU A 93 3.33 -7.10 -8.12
N VAL A 94 4.28 -6.28 -8.56
CA VAL A 94 5.54 -6.75 -9.16
C VAL A 94 6.65 -5.74 -8.95
N GLY A 95 7.87 -6.22 -8.75
CA GLY A 95 9.06 -5.40 -8.71
C GLY A 95 10.11 -5.87 -7.70
N GLY A 96 9.73 -6.73 -6.73
CA GLY A 96 10.67 -7.23 -5.73
C GLY A 96 11.87 -7.93 -6.37
N ASN A 97 11.61 -8.77 -7.37
CA ASN A 97 12.65 -9.48 -8.12
C ASN A 97 13.40 -8.56 -9.09
N ASP A 98 12.72 -7.57 -9.67
CA ASP A 98 13.30 -6.63 -10.64
C ASP A 98 14.39 -5.72 -10.02
N VAL A 99 14.28 -5.37 -8.72
CA VAL A 99 15.30 -4.55 -8.04
C VAL A 99 16.65 -5.25 -7.96
N THR A 100 16.66 -6.58 -7.86
CA THR A 100 17.89 -7.37 -7.78
C THR A 100 18.65 -7.41 -9.11
N HIS A 101 17.99 -7.06 -10.23
CA HIS A 101 18.57 -7.04 -11.58
C HIS A 101 18.70 -5.61 -12.12
N VAL A 102 19.70 -4.88 -11.62
CA VAL A 102 19.89 -3.43 -11.87
C VAL A 102 19.96 -3.05 -13.36
N SER A 103 20.61 -3.84 -14.20
CA SER A 103 20.73 -3.60 -15.65
C SER A 103 19.40 -3.75 -16.41
N GLY A 104 18.39 -4.37 -15.80
CA GLY A 104 17.10 -4.68 -16.41
C GLY A 104 15.96 -3.69 -16.13
N ARG A 105 16.16 -2.64 -15.32
CA ARG A 105 15.04 -1.81 -14.83
C ARG A 105 14.23 -1.12 -15.92
N ALA A 106 14.88 -0.55 -16.93
CA ALA A 106 14.17 0.09 -18.03
C ALA A 106 13.32 -0.93 -18.80
N THR A 107 13.84 -2.15 -18.99
CA THR A 107 13.12 -3.27 -19.61
C THR A 107 11.96 -3.73 -18.74
N ALA A 108 12.16 -3.84 -17.42
CA ALA A 108 11.10 -4.19 -16.48
C ALA A 108 9.93 -3.19 -16.52
N VAL A 109 10.25 -1.89 -16.50
CA VAL A 109 9.24 -0.82 -16.60
C VAL A 109 8.50 -0.87 -17.93
N ARG A 110 9.18 -1.16 -19.05
CA ARG A 110 8.52 -1.37 -20.35
C ARG A 110 7.56 -2.54 -20.32
N HIS A 111 7.96 -3.71 -19.81
CA HIS A 111 7.07 -4.86 -19.71
C HIS A 111 5.83 -4.59 -18.86
N LEU A 112 5.99 -3.87 -17.74
CA LEU A 112 4.85 -3.43 -16.93
C LEU A 112 3.95 -2.49 -17.72
N ALA A 113 4.50 -1.47 -18.39
CA ALA A 113 3.74 -0.52 -19.20
C ALA A 113 2.93 -1.23 -20.29
N ASP A 114 3.56 -2.14 -21.03
CA ASP A 114 2.93 -2.90 -22.10
C ASP A 114 1.80 -3.78 -21.55
N SER A 115 2.03 -4.44 -20.41
CA SER A 115 1.02 -5.25 -19.71
C SER A 115 -0.20 -4.41 -19.29
N VAL A 116 0.03 -3.21 -18.74
CA VAL A 116 -1.06 -2.28 -18.40
C VAL A 116 -1.81 -1.84 -19.65
N ARG A 117 -1.12 -1.46 -20.74
CA ARG A 117 -1.77 -1.04 -22.00
C ARG A 117 -2.64 -2.15 -22.58
N ARG A 118 -2.16 -3.39 -22.58
CA ARG A 118 -2.91 -4.56 -23.08
C ARG A 118 -4.19 -4.78 -22.29
N LEU A 119 -4.13 -4.75 -20.95
CA LEU A 119 -5.33 -4.84 -20.11
C LEU A 119 -6.27 -3.64 -20.34
N ARG A 120 -5.75 -2.42 -20.40
CA ARG A 120 -6.55 -1.21 -20.67
C ARG A 120 -7.23 -1.25 -22.04
N SER A 121 -6.65 -1.92 -23.04
CA SER A 121 -7.20 -2.01 -24.40
C SER A 121 -8.54 -2.75 -24.48
N ILE A 122 -8.82 -3.65 -23.52
CA ILE A 122 -10.12 -4.32 -23.38
C ILE A 122 -11.05 -3.63 -22.37
N GLY A 123 -10.70 -2.41 -21.92
CA GLY A 123 -11.47 -1.65 -20.93
C GLY A 123 -11.22 -2.03 -19.47
N CYS A 124 -10.35 -3.01 -19.19
CA CYS A 124 -10.03 -3.46 -17.82
C CYS A 124 -9.47 -2.32 -16.97
N LYS A 125 -9.95 -2.14 -15.74
CA LYS A 125 -9.43 -1.15 -14.79
C LYS A 125 -8.18 -1.70 -14.11
N VAL A 126 -7.03 -1.03 -14.26
CA VAL A 126 -5.74 -1.54 -13.77
C VAL A 126 -5.22 -0.71 -12.59
N VAL A 127 -4.98 -1.38 -11.46
CA VAL A 127 -4.26 -0.84 -10.30
C VAL A 127 -2.94 -1.57 -10.13
N VAL A 128 -1.85 -0.82 -9.96
CA VAL A 128 -0.52 -1.39 -9.73
C VAL A 128 -0.01 -0.98 -8.36
N GLY A 129 0.28 -1.97 -7.52
CA GLY A 129 1.10 -1.77 -6.32
C GLY A 129 2.55 -1.73 -6.76
N THR A 130 3.21 -0.58 -6.60
CA THR A 130 4.59 -0.38 -7.07
C THR A 130 5.60 -1.14 -6.24
N CYS A 131 6.82 -1.25 -6.76
CA CYS A 131 7.92 -1.98 -6.11
C CYS A 131 8.05 -1.59 -4.62
N PRO A 132 8.01 -2.56 -3.70
CA PRO A 132 8.20 -2.27 -2.29
C PRO A 132 9.65 -1.83 -1.99
N ASP A 133 9.84 -1.14 -0.85
CA ASP A 133 11.18 -0.85 -0.34
C ASP A 133 11.82 -2.15 0.20
N ILE A 134 12.60 -2.83 -0.64
CA ILE A 134 13.26 -4.09 -0.24
C ILE A 134 14.35 -3.84 0.80
N GLY A 135 14.82 -2.61 1.00
CA GLY A 135 15.75 -2.31 2.08
C GLY A 135 15.10 -2.26 3.47
N ALA A 136 13.78 -2.45 3.57
CA ALA A 136 13.10 -2.76 4.84
C ALA A 136 13.30 -4.24 5.26
N ILE A 137 13.74 -5.10 4.34
CA ILE A 137 13.91 -6.54 4.58
C ILE A 137 15.08 -6.77 5.54
N GLN A 138 14.78 -7.33 6.72
CA GLN A 138 15.69 -7.47 7.86
C GLN A 138 17.02 -8.17 7.53
N PRO A 139 17.05 -9.29 6.76
CA PRO A 139 18.28 -9.93 6.33
C PRO A 139 19.29 -9.02 5.61
N ILE A 140 18.84 -7.95 4.96
CA ILE A 140 19.71 -7.06 4.20
C ILE A 140 20.36 -6.05 5.15
N LYS A 141 21.67 -6.16 5.35
CA LYS A 141 22.47 -5.27 6.22
C LYS A 141 23.01 -4.04 5.47
N PRO A 142 23.29 -2.93 6.15
CA PRO A 142 24.07 -1.83 5.58
C PRO A 142 25.46 -2.31 5.13
N PRO A 143 26.05 -1.73 4.06
CA PRO A 143 25.52 -0.63 3.25
C PRO A 143 24.52 -1.07 2.16
N LEU A 144 24.43 -2.37 1.86
CA LEU A 144 23.56 -2.91 0.80
C LEU A 144 22.09 -2.51 1.01
N ARG A 145 21.65 -2.46 2.27
CA ARG A 145 20.33 -1.97 2.66
C ARG A 145 20.01 -0.62 2.01
N TRP A 146 20.88 0.36 2.15
CA TRP A 146 20.65 1.72 1.66
C TRP A 146 20.56 1.77 0.13
N LEU A 147 21.40 0.97 -0.53
CA LEU A 147 21.40 0.85 -1.98
C LEU A 147 20.11 0.21 -2.49
N ALA A 148 19.66 -0.85 -1.82
CA ALA A 148 18.41 -1.52 -2.09
C ALA A 148 17.21 -0.58 -1.94
N ARG A 149 17.17 0.23 -0.87
CA ARG A 149 16.14 1.30 -0.69
C ARG A 149 16.12 2.27 -1.86
N ARG A 150 17.30 2.78 -2.24
CA ARG A 150 17.43 3.72 -3.34
C ARG A 150 16.92 3.11 -4.66
N TRP A 151 17.30 1.87 -4.95
CA TRP A 151 16.90 1.19 -6.17
C TRP A 151 15.41 0.86 -6.22
N SER A 152 14.84 0.40 -5.10
CA SER A 152 13.39 0.21 -4.95
C SER A 152 12.62 1.50 -5.25
N ARG A 153 13.00 2.62 -4.63
CA ARG A 153 12.32 3.90 -4.84
C ARG A 153 12.45 4.42 -6.27
N GLN A 154 13.62 4.23 -6.89
CA GLN A 154 13.82 4.57 -8.29
C GLN A 154 12.93 3.73 -9.22
N LEU A 155 12.83 2.42 -8.97
CA LEU A 155 11.96 1.54 -9.74
C LEU A 155 10.48 1.91 -9.53
N ALA A 156 10.05 2.14 -8.28
CA ALA A 156 8.67 2.50 -7.95
C ALA A 156 8.24 3.83 -8.61
N ALA A 157 9.12 4.82 -8.67
CA ALA A 157 8.86 6.07 -9.38
C ALA A 157 8.73 5.83 -10.90
N ALA A 158 9.64 5.07 -11.50
CA ALA A 158 9.57 4.75 -12.92
C ALA A 158 8.32 3.92 -13.28
N GLN A 159 7.93 2.95 -12.44
CA GLN A 159 6.69 2.22 -12.58
C GLN A 159 5.48 3.14 -12.50
N THR A 160 5.45 4.09 -11.55
CA THR A 160 4.33 5.05 -11.42
C THR A 160 4.14 5.86 -12.69
N VAL A 161 5.21 6.43 -13.26
CA VAL A 161 5.12 7.17 -14.53
C VAL A 161 4.56 6.27 -15.62
N ALA A 162 5.15 5.09 -15.81
CA ALA A 162 4.75 4.17 -16.87
C ALA A 162 3.30 3.68 -16.75
N VAL A 163 2.85 3.37 -15.54
CA VAL A 163 1.48 2.89 -15.26
C VAL A 163 0.46 3.98 -15.56
N VAL A 164 0.71 5.21 -15.10
CA VAL A 164 -0.21 6.34 -15.32
C VAL A 164 -0.24 6.75 -16.79
N GLU A 165 0.90 6.72 -17.48
CA GLU A 165 0.94 6.94 -18.94
C GLU A 165 0.18 5.87 -19.71
N ALA A 166 0.28 4.61 -19.28
CA ALA A 166 -0.47 3.49 -19.85
C ALA A 166 -1.97 3.49 -19.49
N GLY A 167 -2.44 4.43 -18.66
CA GLY A 167 -3.84 4.61 -18.30
C GLY A 167 -4.32 3.79 -17.09
N GLY A 168 -3.39 3.23 -16.31
CA GLY A 168 -3.67 2.64 -15.00
C GLY A 168 -3.55 3.67 -13.86
N ARG A 169 -3.74 3.19 -12.63
CA ARG A 169 -3.42 3.94 -11.40
C ARG A 169 -2.34 3.20 -10.63
N SER A 170 -1.39 3.92 -10.03
CA SER A 170 -0.38 3.32 -9.15
C SER A 170 -0.68 3.62 -7.70
N VAL A 171 -0.30 2.69 -6.82
CA VAL A 171 -0.36 2.86 -5.36
C VAL A 171 1.01 2.49 -4.81
N SER A 172 1.60 3.41 -4.04
CA SER A 172 2.85 3.14 -3.33
C SER A 172 2.60 2.20 -2.15
N ILE A 173 2.97 0.94 -2.29
CA ILE A 173 2.86 -0.06 -1.21
C ILE A 173 4.13 -0.15 -0.35
N GLY A 174 5.25 0.39 -0.83
CA GLY A 174 6.58 0.15 -0.28
C GLY A 174 6.85 0.74 1.10
N ASP A 175 6.43 1.97 1.36
CA ASP A 175 6.61 2.59 2.68
C ASP A 175 5.51 2.18 3.68
N LEU A 176 4.55 1.33 3.30
CA LEU A 176 3.65 0.66 4.27
C LEU A 176 4.31 -0.55 4.92
N LEU A 177 5.40 -1.01 4.29
CA LEU A 177 6.49 -1.71 4.96
C LEU A 177 7.48 -0.76 5.65
N GLY A 178 7.11 0.52 5.81
CA GLY A 178 7.85 1.54 6.54
C GLY A 178 7.59 1.48 8.05
N PRO A 179 7.40 2.60 8.78
CA PRO A 179 7.54 2.65 10.25
C PRO A 179 6.83 1.53 11.03
N ALA A 180 5.69 1.01 10.56
CA ALA A 180 5.00 -0.11 11.20
C ALA A 180 5.70 -1.48 11.04
N PHE A 181 6.26 -1.78 9.86
CA PHE A 181 7.09 -2.97 9.63
C PHE A 181 8.50 -2.79 10.21
N GLU A 182 9.01 -1.56 10.27
CA GLU A 182 10.25 -1.27 11.00
C GLU A 182 10.03 -1.34 12.52
N ALA A 183 8.86 -0.95 13.03
CA ALA A 183 8.50 -1.02 14.44
C ALA A 183 8.14 -2.43 14.92
N ASP A 184 7.47 -3.23 14.08
CA ASP A 184 7.11 -4.62 14.41
C ASP A 184 7.37 -5.60 13.24
N PRO A 185 8.65 -5.81 12.85
CA PRO A 185 9.01 -6.67 11.73
C PRO A 185 8.61 -8.13 11.96
N VAL A 186 8.54 -8.58 13.21
CA VAL A 186 8.20 -9.96 13.58
C VAL A 186 6.75 -10.27 13.21
N ARG A 187 5.84 -9.33 13.44
CA ARG A 187 4.43 -9.50 13.14
C ARG A 187 4.10 -9.22 11.67
N MET A 188 4.88 -8.36 11.03
CA MET A 188 4.60 -7.89 9.69
C MET A 188 5.19 -8.75 8.56
N PHE A 189 6.29 -9.47 8.81
CA PHE A 189 6.86 -10.44 7.87
C PHE A 189 6.47 -11.87 8.21
N SER A 190 6.43 -12.72 7.19
CA SER A 190 6.27 -14.16 7.32
C SER A 190 7.52 -14.79 7.97
N SER A 191 7.50 -16.11 8.19
CA SER A 191 8.61 -16.84 8.78
C SER A 191 9.95 -16.69 8.02
N ASP A 192 9.89 -16.38 6.72
CA ASP A 192 11.07 -16.14 5.89
C ASP A 192 11.71 -14.76 6.08
N ARG A 193 11.06 -13.86 6.83
CA ARG A 193 11.48 -12.47 7.07
C ARG A 193 11.66 -11.65 5.79
N PHE A 194 10.98 -12.05 4.73
CA PHE A 194 11.03 -11.43 3.40
C PHE A 194 9.63 -11.08 2.90
N HIS A 195 8.72 -12.05 2.86
CA HIS A 195 7.36 -11.83 2.38
C HIS A 195 6.45 -11.28 3.48
N PRO A 196 5.40 -10.51 3.14
CA PRO A 196 4.42 -10.06 4.12
C PRO A 196 3.76 -11.23 4.86
N SER A 197 3.51 -11.04 6.15
CA SER A 197 2.63 -11.92 6.92
C SER A 197 1.17 -11.73 6.48
N VAL A 198 0.26 -12.53 7.06
CA VAL A 198 -1.19 -12.32 6.90
C VAL A 198 -1.60 -10.88 7.24
N GLU A 199 -1.03 -10.30 8.30
CA GLU A 199 -1.31 -8.90 8.66
C GLU A 199 -0.66 -7.93 7.68
N GLY A 200 0.55 -8.22 7.21
CA GLY A 200 1.21 -7.44 6.18
C GLY A 200 0.37 -7.35 4.88
N TYR A 201 -0.16 -8.49 4.41
CA TYR A 201 -1.07 -8.50 3.26
C TYR A 201 -2.39 -7.80 3.54
N ALA A 202 -2.96 -7.94 4.75
CA ALA A 202 -4.15 -7.20 5.13
C ALA A 202 -3.93 -5.69 5.03
N ARG A 203 -2.78 -5.18 5.48
CA ARG A 203 -2.41 -3.76 5.37
C ARG A 203 -2.24 -3.33 3.91
N ALA A 204 -1.50 -4.10 3.12
CA ALA A 204 -1.30 -3.81 1.70
C ALA A 204 -2.64 -3.75 0.93
N ALA A 205 -3.50 -4.75 1.14
CA ALA A 205 -4.83 -4.81 0.53
C ALA A 205 -5.71 -3.63 0.96
N ALA A 206 -5.65 -3.27 2.24
CA ALA A 206 -6.43 -2.17 2.76
C ALA A 206 -6.03 -0.85 2.08
N VAL A 207 -4.74 -0.61 1.84
CA VAL A 207 -4.21 0.60 1.21
C VAL A 207 -4.60 0.74 -0.26
N MET A 208 -4.67 -0.37 -0.98
CA MET A 208 -5.09 -0.37 -2.38
C MET A 208 -6.60 -0.24 -2.54
N MET A 209 -7.36 -0.53 -1.48
CA MET A 209 -8.83 -0.58 -1.53
C MET A 209 -9.47 0.76 -1.94
N PRO A 210 -9.09 1.94 -1.39
CA PRO A 210 -9.67 3.21 -1.82
C PRO A 210 -9.49 3.47 -3.32
N THR A 211 -8.30 3.20 -3.86
CA THR A 211 -8.01 3.35 -5.30
C THR A 211 -8.85 2.40 -6.14
N LEU A 212 -8.99 1.14 -5.72
CA LEU A 212 -9.83 0.16 -6.41
C LEU A 212 -11.29 0.59 -6.44
N MET A 213 -11.85 0.99 -5.30
CA MET A 213 -13.24 1.44 -5.22
C MET A 213 -13.48 2.68 -6.09
N ALA A 214 -12.56 3.63 -6.07
CA ALA A 214 -12.67 4.82 -6.91
C ALA A 214 -12.61 4.53 -8.41
N MET A 215 -11.77 3.58 -8.84
CA MET A 215 -11.80 3.12 -10.23
C MET A 215 -13.12 2.42 -10.58
N LEU A 216 -13.75 1.76 -9.60
CA LEU A 216 -15.03 1.09 -9.76
C LEU A 216 -16.23 2.04 -9.78
N GLY A 217 -16.02 3.34 -9.58
CA GLY A 217 -17.07 4.36 -9.60
C GLY A 217 -17.61 4.70 -8.21
N GLU A 218 -17.10 4.03 -7.17
CA GLU A 218 -17.40 4.31 -5.77
C GLU A 218 -16.29 5.19 -5.21
N ASP A 219 -16.27 6.46 -5.62
CA ASP A 219 -15.34 7.46 -5.09
C ASP A 219 -16.08 8.49 -4.23
N ASP A 220 -16.28 8.18 -2.96
CA ASP A 220 -16.84 9.13 -1.97
C ASP A 220 -15.82 10.20 -1.54
N ARG A 221 -14.61 10.21 -2.12
CA ARG A 221 -13.52 11.09 -1.69
C ARG A 221 -13.58 12.39 -2.47
N ALA A 222 -13.49 13.52 -1.74
CA ALA A 222 -13.41 14.84 -2.35
C ALA A 222 -12.30 14.88 -3.43
N PRO A 223 -12.56 15.48 -4.60
CA PRO A 223 -11.52 15.67 -5.59
C PRO A 223 -10.37 16.44 -4.95
N ALA A 224 -9.12 15.99 -5.15
CA ALA A 224 -7.98 16.76 -4.68
C ALA A 224 -7.91 18.04 -5.54
N THR A 225 -8.47 19.12 -4.99
CA THR A 225 -8.53 20.44 -5.61
C THR A 225 -7.38 21.30 -5.09
N GLY A 226 -6.72 22.04 -5.98
CA GLY A 226 -5.67 23.01 -5.64
C GLY A 226 -4.23 22.50 -5.86
N ALA A 227 -3.27 23.37 -5.58
CA ALA A 227 -1.83 23.17 -5.81
C ALA A 227 -1.22 22.03 -4.96
N ASP A 228 -1.89 21.60 -3.90
CA ASP A 228 -1.36 20.61 -2.95
C ASP A 228 -1.59 19.15 -3.40
N GLY A 229 -2.51 18.91 -4.35
CA GLY A 229 -2.89 17.56 -4.80
C GLY A 229 -2.55 17.22 -6.25
N VAL A 230 -2.10 18.19 -7.05
CA VAL A 230 -1.79 18.01 -8.47
C VAL A 230 -0.37 18.45 -8.77
N ARG A 231 0.41 17.60 -9.43
CA ARG A 231 1.78 17.88 -9.87
C ARG A 231 2.04 17.35 -11.27
N SER A 232 3.21 17.64 -11.82
CA SER A 232 3.67 16.88 -12.99
C SER A 232 3.83 15.40 -12.61
N LEU A 233 3.60 14.51 -13.56
CA LEU A 233 3.68 13.07 -13.33
C LEU A 233 5.06 12.61 -12.80
N PRO A 234 6.20 13.12 -13.31
CA PRO A 234 7.51 12.79 -12.73
C PRO A 234 7.65 13.21 -11.26
N GLU A 235 7.18 14.40 -10.90
CA GLU A 235 7.21 14.88 -9.50
C GLU A 235 6.29 14.04 -8.62
N ALA A 236 5.07 13.76 -9.09
CA ALA A 236 4.11 12.91 -8.40
C ALA A 236 4.66 11.51 -8.13
N ALA A 237 5.32 10.92 -9.14
CA ALA A 237 5.96 9.62 -9.01
C ALA A 237 7.11 9.63 -7.98
N HIS A 238 7.91 10.69 -7.97
CA HIS A 238 9.02 10.83 -7.04
C HIS A 238 8.56 11.00 -5.59
N GLU A 239 7.48 11.76 -5.38
CA GLU A 239 6.86 11.97 -4.07
C GLU A 239 6.18 10.69 -3.58
N ALA A 240 5.38 10.04 -4.42
CA ALA A 240 4.69 8.78 -4.08
C ALA A 240 5.66 7.66 -3.73
N ALA A 241 6.82 7.58 -4.39
CA ALA A 241 7.85 6.59 -4.08
C ALA A 241 8.51 6.76 -2.69
N ARG A 242 8.18 7.82 -1.95
CA ARG A 242 8.62 8.07 -0.56
C ARG A 242 7.47 8.17 0.45
N ALA A 243 6.24 8.00 -0.02
CA ALA A 243 5.05 8.19 0.78
C ALA A 243 4.10 7.01 0.58
N ALA A 244 4.06 6.13 1.57
CA ALA A 244 3.21 4.96 1.62
C ALA A 244 1.74 5.30 1.38
N GLY A 245 1.03 4.44 0.65
CA GLY A 245 -0.40 4.60 0.41
C GLY A 245 -0.76 5.82 -0.43
N THR A 246 0.22 6.43 -1.10
CA THR A 246 -0.02 7.45 -2.09
C THR A 246 -0.49 6.79 -3.38
N GLU A 247 -1.73 7.08 -3.76
CA GLU A 247 -2.27 6.83 -5.10
C GLU A 247 -1.79 7.92 -6.05
N VAL A 248 -1.38 7.53 -7.26
CA VAL A 248 -1.14 8.45 -8.38
C VAL A 248 -2.02 8.06 -9.56
N SER A 249 -2.75 9.04 -10.08
CA SER A 249 -3.63 8.88 -11.24
C SER A 249 -3.54 10.07 -12.19
N ALA A 250 -3.80 9.86 -13.48
CA ALA A 250 -3.87 10.95 -14.46
C ALA A 250 -5.01 11.91 -14.13
N VAL A 251 -4.80 13.21 -14.36
CA VAL A 251 -5.81 14.27 -14.18
C VAL A 251 -5.72 15.29 -15.30
N LYS A 252 -6.80 16.03 -15.53
CA LYS A 252 -6.82 17.21 -16.41
C LYS A 252 -6.84 18.47 -15.56
N VAL A 253 -5.97 19.42 -15.86
CA VAL A 253 -5.97 20.77 -15.26
C VAL A 253 -6.40 21.73 -16.36
N ASP A 254 -7.49 22.48 -16.12
CA ASP A 254 -8.09 23.38 -17.12
C ASP A 254 -8.33 22.70 -18.48
N GLY A 255 -8.83 21.46 -18.43
CA GLY A 255 -9.10 20.63 -19.61
C GLY A 255 -7.85 20.01 -20.28
N ARG A 256 -6.65 20.36 -19.85
CA ARG A 256 -5.37 19.89 -20.43
C ARG A 256 -4.82 18.70 -19.66
N GLU A 257 -4.39 17.67 -20.38
CA GLU A 257 -3.71 16.50 -19.79
C GLU A 257 -2.24 16.75 -19.49
N ARG A 258 -1.63 17.77 -20.09
CA ARG A 258 -0.20 18.05 -20.01
C ARG A 258 0.05 19.53 -19.70
N GLY A 259 1.08 19.80 -18.91
CA GLY A 259 1.69 21.09 -18.68
C GLY A 259 3.14 21.13 -19.15
N PRO A 260 3.89 22.20 -18.83
CA PRO A 260 5.29 22.37 -19.25
C PRO A 260 6.23 21.24 -18.81
N ALA A 261 5.95 20.64 -17.65
CA ALA A 261 6.75 19.55 -17.07
C ALA A 261 6.19 18.14 -17.39
N GLY A 262 5.32 18.01 -18.39
CA GLY A 262 4.74 16.73 -18.82
C GLY A 262 3.30 16.53 -18.39
N ARG A 263 2.85 15.27 -18.27
CA ARG A 263 1.46 14.94 -17.94
C ARG A 263 1.11 15.39 -16.52
N TRP A 264 -0.10 15.88 -16.31
CA TRP A 264 -0.61 16.15 -14.97
C TRP A 264 -1.00 14.85 -14.27
N ALA A 265 -0.71 14.79 -12.98
CA ALA A 265 -1.08 13.69 -12.12
C ALA A 265 -1.65 14.23 -10.81
N GLN A 266 -2.67 13.54 -10.30
CA GLN A 266 -3.21 13.77 -8.97
C GLN A 266 -2.57 12.78 -8.00
N LEU A 267 -2.12 13.28 -6.86
CA LEU A 267 -1.71 12.47 -5.73
C LEU A 267 -2.86 12.43 -4.72
N ARG A 268 -3.16 11.23 -4.20
CA ARG A 268 -4.03 11.09 -3.04
C ARG A 268 -3.32 10.27 -1.99
N ARG A 269 -3.09 10.88 -0.83
CA ARG A 269 -2.60 10.16 0.35
C ARG A 269 -3.79 9.64 1.12
N HIS A 270 -3.72 8.38 1.50
CA HIS A 270 -4.71 7.79 2.38
C HIS A 270 -4.17 7.84 3.81
N PRO A 271 -4.78 8.62 4.73
CA PRO A 271 -4.41 8.53 6.14
C PRO A 271 -4.82 7.15 6.67
N TRP A 272 -3.85 6.40 7.17
CA TRP A 272 -4.02 5.04 7.71
C TRP A 272 -3.82 5.01 9.22
N PHE A 273 -4.29 3.92 9.86
CA PHE A 273 -4.20 3.71 11.31
C PHE A 273 -2.80 4.04 11.85
N GLY A 274 -2.72 5.07 12.70
CA GLY A 274 -1.49 5.50 13.36
C GLY A 274 -0.93 6.86 12.91
N GLU A 275 -1.36 7.41 11.76
CA GLU A 275 -1.05 8.80 11.42
C GLU A 275 -2.10 9.77 12.01
N PRO A 276 -1.69 10.91 12.60
CA PRO A 276 -2.62 11.97 12.98
C PRO A 276 -3.42 12.40 11.75
N ARG A 277 -4.75 12.39 11.86
CA ARG A 277 -5.64 13.01 10.87
C ARG A 277 -5.45 14.52 10.89
N LEU A 278 -4.39 15.03 10.27
CA LEU A 278 -4.31 16.44 9.94
C LEU A 278 -5.17 16.69 8.72
N TRP A 279 -6.46 16.91 8.97
CA TRP A 279 -7.30 17.60 8.00
C TRP A 279 -6.65 18.96 7.74
N PHE A 280 -6.24 19.20 6.50
CA PHE A 280 -5.93 20.54 6.03
C PHE A 280 -7.16 21.43 6.32
N GLY A 281 -7.03 22.40 7.24
CA GLY A 281 -8.07 23.41 7.44
C GLY A 281 -8.46 23.78 8.88
N HIS A 282 -7.84 23.25 9.93
CA HIS A 282 -7.97 23.87 11.27
C HIS A 282 -6.63 24.42 11.75
N ARG A 283 -6.56 25.76 11.79
CA ARG A 283 -5.64 26.52 12.63
C ARG A 283 -5.55 25.80 13.97
N ALA A 284 -4.36 25.34 14.36
CA ALA A 284 -4.15 24.84 15.71
C ALA A 284 -4.69 25.90 16.65
N ALA A 285 -5.71 25.56 17.44
CA ALA A 285 -6.09 26.38 18.56
C ALA A 285 -4.86 26.38 19.46
N SER A 286 -4.08 27.46 19.38
CA SER A 286 -3.11 27.81 20.39
C SER A 286 -3.88 27.83 21.70
N PHE A 287 -3.68 26.81 22.54
CA PHE A 287 -3.99 26.94 23.95
C PHE A 287 -3.02 28.00 24.49
N GLY A 288 -3.42 29.26 24.32
CA GLY A 288 -2.85 30.37 25.03
C GLY A 288 -3.08 30.09 26.50
N GLY A 289 -2.02 29.68 27.19
CA GLY A 289 -2.02 29.61 28.64
C GLY A 289 -2.39 30.98 29.17
N SER A 290 -3.58 31.11 29.76
CA SER A 290 -3.87 32.23 30.61
C SER A 290 -2.99 32.14 31.86
N PRO A 291 -2.37 33.25 32.28
CA PRO A 291 -1.44 33.25 33.39
C PRO A 291 -2.21 33.03 34.71
N VAL A 292 -1.74 32.09 35.53
CA VAL A 292 -2.22 31.92 36.90
C VAL A 292 -1.74 33.12 37.71
N PRO A 293 -2.61 33.86 38.42
CA PRO A 293 -2.18 34.99 39.21
C PRO A 293 -1.47 34.54 40.48
N SER A 294 -0.39 35.24 40.80
CA SER A 294 0.42 35.14 42.00
C SER A 294 -0.38 35.37 43.28
N VAL A 295 -0.25 34.47 44.26
CA VAL A 295 -0.54 34.76 45.66
C VAL A 295 0.76 34.59 46.46
N SER A 296 1.32 35.73 46.85
CA SER A 296 2.37 35.87 47.85
C SER A 296 1.76 35.83 49.26
N GLY A 297 2.39 35.12 50.20
CA GLY A 297 2.10 35.32 51.62
C GLY A 297 2.54 34.17 52.53
N ARG A 298 3.62 34.40 53.29
CA ARG A 298 4.30 33.49 54.23
C ARG A 298 3.43 33.14 55.45
N SER A 299 3.67 31.96 56.06
CA SER A 299 4.05 31.84 57.49
C SER A 299 4.44 30.40 57.82
N ALA A 300 5.45 30.27 58.69
CA ALA A 300 6.01 29.03 59.22
C ALA A 300 5.46 28.72 60.62
N ALA A 301 5.45 27.42 60.98
CA ALA A 301 5.78 26.81 62.28
C ALA A 301 4.83 25.68 62.70
N GLY A 302 5.41 24.56 63.17
CA GLY A 302 4.81 23.71 64.22
C GLY A 302 4.64 22.23 63.93
N ALA A 303 5.54 21.42 64.51
CA ALA A 303 5.54 19.98 64.85
C ALA A 303 4.16 19.27 64.96
N VAL A 304 3.96 17.99 64.65
CA VAL A 304 4.49 16.69 65.16
C VAL A 304 3.94 15.60 64.20
N GLY A 305 4.51 14.43 63.86
CA GLY A 305 5.36 13.47 64.56
C GLY A 305 4.59 12.15 64.74
N TRP A 306 4.74 11.15 63.86
CA TRP A 306 4.60 9.70 64.19
C TRP A 306 4.93 8.76 63.02
N THR A 307 5.77 7.74 63.28
CA THR A 307 5.91 6.49 62.52
C THR A 307 5.44 5.35 63.42
N PRO A 308 5.03 4.20 62.86
CA PRO A 308 5.84 3.01 63.12
C PRO A 308 5.90 2.01 61.95
N ALA A 309 7.05 1.36 61.85
CA ALA A 309 7.22 0.09 61.17
C ALA A 309 7.35 -1.03 62.22
N ASP A 310 6.97 -2.23 61.77
CA ASP A 310 7.55 -3.53 62.07
C ASP A 310 6.87 -4.53 63.03
N HIS A 311 6.70 -5.73 62.44
CA HIS A 311 6.76 -7.09 63.01
C HIS A 311 5.57 -7.57 63.85
N GLN A 312 5.11 -8.82 63.83
CA GLN A 312 5.50 -10.12 63.25
C GLN A 312 4.20 -10.97 63.29
N ALA A 313 3.99 -12.06 62.56
CA ALA A 313 4.60 -13.36 62.86
C ALA A 313 4.09 -14.41 61.88
N ALA A 314 4.99 -15.34 61.54
CA ALA A 314 4.69 -16.65 60.99
C ALA A 314 4.36 -17.64 62.12
N ALA A 315 3.40 -18.53 61.89
CA ALA A 315 3.41 -19.95 62.25
C ALA A 315 2.06 -20.57 61.82
N ASP A 316 2.18 -21.67 61.07
CA ASP A 316 1.20 -22.73 60.74
C ASP A 316 -0.08 -22.40 59.96
#